data_AF-A0A532DPB6-F1
#
_entry.id   AF-A0A532DPB6-F1
#
_cell.length_a   1.000
_cell.length_b   1.000
_cell.length_c   1.000
_cell.angle_alpha   90.00
_cell.angle_beta   90.00
_cell.angle_gamma   90.00
#
_symmetry.space_group_name_H-M   'P 1'
#
loop_
_entity.id
_entity.type
_entity.pdbx_description
1 polymer ?
#
loop_
_entity_poly.entity_id
_entity_poly.type
_entity_poly.pdbx_seq_one_letter_code
_entity_poly.pdbx_strand_id
1 'polypeptide(L)'
;MAFSGHVIGLLKEYMRDLIDQAMQEQQSQEQFGFTPFPYRPDQAISDLLALLDDRIESEGIQVGLPECFLHDMWTVCNEAVESISNRIWLEGNLDGRSMTTAQIRELTYQALIKFIDSRSRERS
;
A
#
# COMPACT_ATOMS: atom_id res chain seq x y z
N MET A 1 -6.21 17.13 -3.31
CA MET A 1 -5.85 17.18 -4.74
C MET A 1 -6.19 15.82 -5.34
N ALA A 2 -6.66 15.77 -6.58
CA ALA A 2 -6.82 14.51 -7.30
C ALA A 2 -5.46 14.15 -7.91
N PHE A 3 -4.98 12.92 -7.68
CA PHE A 3 -3.79 12.44 -8.38
C PHE A 3 -4.10 12.20 -9.86
N SER A 4 -3.13 12.45 -10.74
CA SER A 4 -3.29 12.18 -12.16
C SER A 4 -3.36 10.68 -12.43
N GLY A 5 -3.95 10.28 -13.55
CA GLY A 5 -4.02 8.86 -13.95
C GLY A 5 -2.64 8.21 -14.08
N HIS A 6 -1.63 8.98 -14.49
CA HIS A 6 -0.22 8.54 -14.53
C HIS A 6 0.31 8.20 -13.14
N VAL A 7 0.12 9.10 -12.16
CA VAL A 7 0.54 8.89 -10.77
C VAL A 7 -0.15 7.67 -10.15
N ILE A 8 -1.45 7.49 -10.42
CA ILE A 8 -2.19 6.30 -9.98
C ILE A 8 -1.66 5.02 -10.65
N GLY A 9 -1.24 5.09 -11.91
CA GLY A 9 -0.59 3.99 -12.62
C GLY A 9 0.70 3.56 -11.92
N LEU A 10 1.62 4.51 -11.72
CA LEU A 10 2.89 4.26 -11.01
C LEU A 10 2.66 3.70 -9.59
N LEU A 11 1.71 4.28 -8.86
CA LEU A 11 1.39 3.83 -7.51
C LEU A 11 0.95 2.35 -7.50
N LYS A 12 0.12 1.94 -8.47
CA LYS A 12 -0.31 0.55 -8.61
C LYS A 12 0.84 -0.39 -8.97
N GLU A 13 1.77 0.05 -9.82
CA GLU A 13 2.97 -0.72 -10.16
C GLU A 13 3.83 -0.95 -8.92
N TYR A 14 4.16 0.11 -8.17
CA TYR A 14 4.94 0.00 -6.94
C TYR A 14 4.24 -0.84 -5.86
N MET A 15 2.93 -0.68 -5.69
CA MET A 15 2.14 -1.54 -4.80
C MET A 15 2.19 -3.01 -5.23
N ARG A 16 2.14 -3.28 -6.53
CA ARG A 16 2.22 -4.64 -7.07
C ARG A 16 3.58 -5.26 -6.80
N ASP A 17 4.65 -4.52 -7.02
CA ASP A 17 6.02 -4.98 -6.72
C ASP A 17 6.15 -5.37 -5.25
N LEU A 18 5.62 -4.55 -4.33
CA LEU A 18 5.62 -4.87 -2.89
C LEU A 18 4.81 -6.13 -2.57
N ILE A 19 3.69 -6.38 -3.26
CA ILE A 19 2.91 -7.62 -3.08
C ILE A 19 3.71 -8.81 -3.59
N ASP A 20 4.30 -8.71 -4.78
CA ASP A 20 5.05 -9.80 -5.40
C ASP A 20 6.31 -10.15 -4.59
N GLN A 21 6.99 -9.14 -4.02
CA GLN A 21 8.07 -9.35 -3.05
C GLN A 21 7.60 -10.13 -1.82
N ALA A 22 6.50 -9.70 -1.20
CA ALA A 22 5.95 -10.38 -0.02
C ALA A 22 5.53 -11.84 -0.32
N MET A 23 5.04 -12.11 -1.53
CA MET A 23 4.72 -13.47 -1.97
C MET A 23 5.98 -14.34 -2.08
N GLN A 24 7.07 -13.81 -2.64
CA GLN A 24 8.34 -14.53 -2.77
C GLN A 24 9.00 -14.79 -1.41
N GLU A 25 8.98 -13.80 -0.52
CA GLU A 25 9.48 -13.93 0.85
C GLU A 25 8.69 -14.98 1.63
N GLN A 26 7.36 -14.98 1.50
CA GLN A 26 6.51 -15.98 2.13
C GLN A 26 6.85 -17.40 1.64
N GLN A 27 6.94 -17.61 0.32
CA GLN A 27 7.30 -18.92 -0.24
C GLN A 27 8.67 -19.39 0.28
N SER A 28 9.62 -18.47 0.39
CA SER A 28 10.95 -18.76 0.94
C SER A 28 10.87 -19.16 2.42
N GLN A 29 10.15 -18.41 3.25
CA GLN A 29 9.99 -18.70 4.68
C GLN A 29 9.32 -20.06 4.93
N GLU A 30 8.28 -20.39 4.16
CA GLU A 30 7.58 -21.68 4.23
C GLU A 30 8.52 -22.84 3.84
N GLN A 31 9.35 -22.67 2.81
CA GLN A 31 10.33 -23.67 2.40
C GLN A 31 11.37 -23.97 3.49
N PHE A 32 11.75 -22.96 4.28
CA PHE A 32 12.71 -23.11 5.39
C PHE A 32 12.06 -23.40 6.74
N GLY A 33 10.73 -23.54 6.81
CA GLY A 33 9.99 -23.86 8.03
C GLY A 33 9.91 -22.71 9.05
N PHE A 34 10.07 -21.47 8.61
CA PHE A 34 9.93 -20.29 9.49
C PHE A 34 8.46 -19.94 9.69
N THR A 35 8.12 -19.48 10.91
CA THR A 35 6.80 -18.91 11.19
C THR A 35 6.82 -17.42 10.81
N PRO A 36 5.92 -16.97 9.91
CA PRO A 36 5.87 -15.56 9.53
C PRO A 36 5.44 -14.69 10.72
N PHE A 37 6.03 -13.51 10.82
CA PHE A 37 5.63 -12.51 11.81
C PHE A 37 4.25 -11.94 11.48
N PRO A 38 3.45 -11.57 12.50
CA PRO A 38 2.18 -10.90 12.27
C PRO A 38 2.41 -9.57 11.58
N TYR A 39 1.89 -9.44 10.37
CA TYR A 39 2.01 -8.24 9.55
C TYR A 39 0.74 -7.40 9.66
N ARG A 40 0.85 -6.07 9.55
CA ARG A 40 -0.25 -5.15 9.80
C ARG A 40 -0.47 -4.13 8.67
N PRO A 41 -1.69 -3.59 8.52
CA PRO A 41 -1.97 -2.57 7.50
C PRO A 41 -1.15 -1.29 7.65
N ASP A 42 -0.89 -0.82 8.87
CA ASP A 42 -0.05 0.34 9.15
C ASP A 42 1.40 0.14 8.67
N GLN A 43 1.89 -1.10 8.77
CA GLN A 43 3.21 -1.47 8.27
C GLN A 43 3.25 -1.47 6.73
N ALA A 44 2.20 -1.95 6.06
CA ALA A 44 2.09 -1.84 4.59
C ALA A 44 2.06 -0.40 4.09
N ILE A 45 1.36 0.48 4.80
CA ILE A 45 1.36 1.92 4.48
C ILE A 45 2.76 2.52 4.68
N SER A 46 3.45 2.14 5.76
CA SER A 46 4.81 2.61 6.05
C SER A 46 5.81 2.15 4.99
N ASP A 47 5.75 0.88 4.58
CA ASP A 47 6.60 0.31 3.53
C ASP A 47 6.37 0.99 2.18
N LEU A 48 5.11 1.29 1.86
CA LEU A 48 4.78 2.06 0.66
C LEU A 48 5.36 3.47 0.71
N LEU A 49 5.21 4.19 1.82
CA LEU A 49 5.76 5.56 1.94
C LEU A 49 7.28 5.56 1.87
N ALA A 50 7.94 4.58 2.48
CA ALA A 50 9.40 4.41 2.39
C ALA A 50 9.85 4.13 0.94
N LEU A 51 9.13 3.27 0.22
CA LEU A 51 9.42 3.02 -1.20
C LEU A 51 9.23 4.28 -2.05
N LEU A 52 8.17 5.05 -1.81
CA LEU A 52 7.91 6.28 -2.55
C LEU A 52 8.98 7.34 -2.30
N ASP A 53 9.47 7.47 -1.07
CA ASP A 53 10.57 8.35 -0.69
C ASP A 53 11.85 7.99 -1.47
N ASP A 54 12.25 6.70 -1.43
CA ASP A 54 13.43 6.17 -2.13
C ASP A 54 13.34 6.35 -3.65
N ARG A 55 12.14 6.12 -4.23
CA ARG A 55 11.88 6.34 -5.66
C ARG A 55 11.91 7.81 -6.04
N ILE A 56 11.45 8.72 -5.20
CA ILE A 56 11.52 10.15 -5.47
C ILE A 56 12.96 10.65 -5.41
N GLU A 57 13.74 10.18 -4.44
CA GLU A 57 15.18 10.49 -4.36
C GLU A 57 15.95 9.96 -5.58
N SER A 58 15.63 8.74 -6.03
CA SER A 58 16.33 8.11 -7.15
C SER A 58 15.84 8.54 -8.53
N GLU A 59 14.55 8.81 -8.70
CA GLU A 59 13.89 8.92 -10.02
C GLU A 59 13.01 10.17 -10.18
N GLY A 60 12.76 10.95 -9.12
CA GLY A 60 11.61 11.86 -8.98
C GLY A 60 11.34 12.80 -10.16
N ILE A 61 12.38 13.43 -10.73
CA ILE A 61 12.23 14.32 -11.91
C ILE A 61 11.95 13.53 -13.20
N GLN A 62 12.48 12.32 -13.33
CA GLN A 62 12.38 11.50 -14.53
C GLN A 62 11.01 10.84 -14.71
N VAL A 63 10.31 10.54 -13.61
CA VAL A 63 8.99 9.89 -13.63
C VAL A 63 7.80 10.87 -13.62
N GLY A 64 8.06 12.18 -13.56
CA GLY A 64 7.03 13.22 -13.67
C GLY A 64 6.13 13.34 -12.43
N LEU A 65 6.67 13.05 -11.24
CA LEU A 65 5.93 13.19 -9.98
C LEU A 65 5.82 14.68 -9.58
N PRO A 66 4.66 15.12 -9.06
CA PRO A 66 4.52 16.46 -8.50
C PRO A 66 5.49 16.72 -7.33
N GLU A 67 5.96 17.96 -7.17
CA GLU A 67 6.89 18.34 -6.09
C GLU A 67 6.35 18.01 -4.69
N CYS A 68 5.05 18.21 -4.46
CA CYS A 68 4.41 17.91 -3.18
C CYS A 68 3.88 16.47 -3.07
N PHE A 69 4.20 15.57 -4.01
CA PHE A 69 3.56 14.26 -4.11
C PHE A 69 3.73 13.40 -2.86
N LEU A 70 4.95 13.32 -2.29
CA LEU A 70 5.19 12.53 -1.09
C LEU A 70 4.40 13.07 0.11
N HIS A 71 4.33 14.39 0.25
CA HIS A 71 3.57 15.04 1.30
C HIS A 71 2.05 14.79 1.17
N ASP A 72 1.54 14.87 -0.07
CA ASP A 72 0.15 14.55 -0.37
C ASP A 72 -0.17 13.09 -0.06
N MET A 73 0.72 12.17 -0.43
CA MET A 73 0.60 10.75 -0.14
C MET A 73 0.62 10.47 1.36
N TRP A 74 1.55 11.08 2.11
CA TRP A 74 1.61 10.95 3.56
C TRP A 74 0.29 11.41 4.21
N THR A 75 -0.25 12.55 3.77
CA THR A 75 -1.54 13.08 4.26
C THR A 75 -2.68 12.11 3.98
N VAL A 76 -2.78 11.61 2.74
CA VAL A 76 -3.82 10.64 2.35
C VAL A 76 -3.71 9.35 3.15
N CYS A 77 -2.51 8.81 3.30
CA CYS A 77 -2.27 7.60 4.08
C CYS A 77 -2.66 7.78 5.55
N ASN A 78 -2.30 8.91 6.15
CA ASN A 78 -2.64 9.22 7.54
C ASN A 78 -4.16 9.39 7.75
N GLU A 79 -4.87 9.96 6.78
CA GLU A 79 -6.34 10.03 6.82
C GLU A 79 -7.01 8.66 6.61
N ALA A 80 -6.41 7.78 5.80
CA ALA A 80 -7.00 6.50 5.41
C ALA A 80 -6.71 5.35 6.40
N VAL A 81 -5.60 5.42 7.15
CA VAL A 81 -5.05 4.29 7.92
C VAL A 81 -6.05 3.67 8.89
N GLU A 82 -6.84 4.48 9.61
CA GLU A 82 -7.83 3.98 10.58
C GLU A 82 -8.95 3.20 9.87
N SER A 83 -9.52 3.78 8.81
CA SER A 83 -10.57 3.16 7.99
C SER A 83 -10.09 1.85 7.35
N ILE A 84 -8.88 1.86 6.78
CA ILE A 84 -8.27 0.70 6.14
C ILE A 84 -8.00 -0.40 7.18
N SER A 85 -7.45 -0.04 8.35
CA SER A 85 -7.16 -1.00 9.42
C SER A 85 -8.42 -1.66 9.95
N ASN A 86 -9.48 -0.88 10.20
CA ASN A 86 -10.78 -1.40 10.63
C ASN A 86 -11.37 -2.36 9.60
N ARG A 87 -11.29 -2.01 8.30
CA ARG A 87 -11.76 -2.88 7.22
C ARG A 87 -11.01 -4.21 7.19
N ILE A 88 -9.68 -4.18 7.21
CA ILE A 88 -8.87 -5.40 7.10
C ILE A 88 -9.03 -6.28 8.34
N TRP A 89 -9.18 -5.68 9.52
CA TRP A 89 -9.51 -6.41 10.74
C TRP A 89 -10.85 -7.14 10.63
N LEU A 90 -11.87 -6.51 10.04
CA LEU A 90 -13.16 -7.15 9.78
C LEU A 90 -13.02 -8.32 8.78
N GLU A 91 -12.32 -8.11 7.65
CA GLU A 91 -12.09 -9.16 6.65
C GLU A 91 -11.35 -10.38 7.26
N GLY A 92 -10.28 -10.13 8.02
CA GLY A 92 -9.50 -11.19 8.67
C GLY A 92 -10.27 -11.97 9.74
N ASN A 93 -11.21 -11.32 10.44
CA ASN A 93 -12.08 -12.02 11.40
C ASN A 93 -13.21 -12.80 10.75
N LEU A 94 -13.69 -12.38 9.58
CA LEU A 94 -14.76 -13.08 8.84
C LEU A 94 -14.28 -14.41 8.26
N ASP A 95 -13.02 -14.48 7.80
CA ASP A 95 -12.45 -15.67 7.18
C ASP A 95 -11.94 -16.73 8.18
N GLY A 96 -11.87 -16.41 9.49
CA GLY A 96 -11.43 -17.34 10.53
C GLY A 96 -10.01 -17.90 10.34
N ARG A 97 -9.23 -17.32 9.42
CA ARG A 97 -7.84 -17.69 9.09
C ARG A 97 -6.95 -16.46 9.19
N SER A 98 -5.72 -16.67 9.68
CA SER A 98 -4.68 -15.65 9.64
C SER A 98 -4.32 -15.35 8.19
N MET A 99 -4.45 -14.09 7.80
CA MET A 99 -4.06 -13.61 6.47
C MET A 99 -2.55 -13.58 6.35
N THR A 100 -2.05 -13.85 5.15
CA THR A 100 -0.62 -13.75 4.86
C THR A 100 -0.19 -12.29 4.67
N THR A 101 1.11 -12.01 4.80
CA THR A 101 1.68 -10.68 4.53
C THR A 101 1.27 -10.14 3.17
N ALA A 102 1.33 -10.97 2.12
CA ALA A 102 0.93 -10.60 0.77
C ALA A 102 -0.55 -10.23 0.69
N GLN A 103 -1.43 -11.00 1.34
CA GLN A 103 -2.87 -10.71 1.39
C GLN A 103 -3.16 -9.39 2.11
N ILE A 104 -2.48 -9.14 3.23
CA ILE A 104 -2.64 -7.89 4.00
C ILE A 104 -2.17 -6.69 3.15
N ARG A 105 -1.02 -6.79 2.48
CA ARG A 105 -0.54 -5.75 1.54
C ARG A 105 -1.56 -5.50 0.43
N GLU A 106 -2.02 -6.56 -0.22
CA GLU A 106 -2.98 -6.47 -1.33
C GLU A 106 -4.27 -5.76 -0.90
N LEU A 107 -4.88 -6.18 0.20
CA LEU A 107 -6.12 -5.56 0.70
C LEU A 107 -5.90 -4.11 1.15
N THR A 108 -4.77 -3.82 1.79
CA THR A 108 -4.40 -2.45 2.19
C THR A 108 -4.31 -1.54 0.97
N TYR A 109 -3.58 -1.96 -0.06
CA TYR A 109 -3.34 -1.17 -1.26
C TYR A 109 -4.62 -1.02 -2.09
N GLN A 110 -5.43 -2.06 -2.23
CA GLN A 110 -6.74 -1.97 -2.87
C GLN A 110 -7.67 -0.99 -2.12
N ALA A 111 -7.68 -1.02 -0.80
CA ALA A 111 -8.48 -0.11 0.00
C ALA A 111 -7.97 1.34 -0.11
N LEU A 112 -6.66 1.55 -0.13
CA LEU A 112 -6.03 2.86 -0.31
C LEU A 112 -6.34 3.48 -1.68
N ILE A 113 -6.26 2.70 -2.76
CA ILE A 113 -6.65 3.18 -4.11
C ILE A 113 -8.13 3.56 -4.13
N LYS A 114 -9.01 2.75 -3.55
CA LYS A 114 -10.45 3.09 -3.47
C LYS A 114 -10.68 4.36 -2.68
N PHE A 115 -9.94 4.59 -1.60
CA PHE A 115 -10.02 5.81 -0.80
C PHE A 115 -9.58 7.05 -1.61
N ILE A 116 -8.45 6.94 -2.31
CA ILE A 116 -7.95 7.97 -3.23
C ILE A 116 -8.98 8.31 -4.32
N ASP A 117 -9.53 7.29 -4.98
CA ASP A 117 -10.53 7.46 -6.03
C ASP A 117 -11.80 8.14 -5.50
N SER A 118 -12.25 7.79 -4.30
CA SER A 118 -13.45 8.37 -3.67
C SER A 118 -13.24 9.86 -3.37
N ARG A 119 -12.11 10.21 -2.76
CA ARG A 119 -11.74 11.60 -2.45
C ARG A 119 -11.59 12.48 -3.70
N SER A 120 -11.13 11.89 -4.82
CA SER A 120 -11.04 12.58 -6.11
C SER A 120 -12.42 12.97 -6.65
N ARG A 121 -13.41 12.07 -6.51
CA ARG A 121 -14.79 12.30 -6.95
C ARG A 121 -15.53 13.32 -6.09
N GLU A 122 -15.27 13.37 -4.79
CA GLU A 122 -15.89 14.33 -3.87
C GLU A 122 -15.40 15.78 -4.06
N ARG A 123 -14.24 15.96 -4.69
CA ARG A 123 -13.64 17.28 -4.95
C ARG A 123 -13.77 17.77 -6.39
N SER A 124 -14.43 16.99 -7.25
CA SER A 124 -14.75 17.35 -8.66
C SER A 124 -16.16 17.91 -8.75
#